data_AF-A0A7X5SC93-F1
#
_entry.id   AF-A0A7X5SC93-F1
#
_cell.length_a   1.000
_cell.length_b   1.000
_cell.length_c   1.000
_cell.angle_alpha   90.00
_cell.angle_beta   90.00
_cell.angle_gamma   90.00
#
_symmetry.space_group_name_H-M   'P 1'
#
loop_
_entity.id
_entity.type
_entity.pdbx_description
1 polymer ?
#
loop_
_entity_poly.entity_id
_entity_poly.type
_entity_poly.pdbx_seq_one_letter_code
_entity_poly.pdbx_strand_id
1 'polypeptide(L)'
;RLIDERAIVNAVVALMATGGSTNHTIHWIAVARAAGIVLTWDDMDLISQTVPLLTRIYPNGEADVNRFQAAGGTAFVFRELMDAGLMHDDLPTVVEGGMRAYA
;
A
#
# COMPACT_ATOMS: atom_id res chain seq x y z
N ARG A 1 -4.33 -1.65 18.82
CA ARG A 1 -4.30 -2.70 17.77
C ARG A 1 -3.72 -2.04 16.52
N LEU A 2 -2.67 -2.60 15.92
CA LEU A 2 -1.98 -1.99 14.76
C LEU A 2 -2.47 -2.54 13.41
N ILE A 3 -2.95 -3.78 13.39
CA ILE A 3 -3.52 -4.41 12.20
C ILE A 3 -5.03 -4.53 12.37
N ASP A 4 -5.74 -3.69 11.63
CA ASP A 4 -7.20 -3.71 11.42
C ASP A 4 -7.49 -3.67 9.90
N GLU A 5 -8.75 -3.60 9.52
CA GLU A 5 -9.19 -3.57 8.13
C GLU A 5 -8.59 -2.40 7.35
N ARG A 6 -8.42 -1.23 7.97
CA ARG A 6 -7.82 -0.04 7.34
C ARG A 6 -6.36 -0.27 7.00
N ALA A 7 -5.61 -0.92 7.91
CA ALA A 7 -4.21 -1.27 7.65
C ALA A 7 -4.07 -2.25 6.46
N ILE A 8 -4.98 -3.22 6.34
CA ILE A 8 -5.01 -4.18 5.23
C ILE A 8 -5.38 -3.47 3.92
N VAL A 9 -6.38 -2.58 3.93
CA VAL A 9 -6.74 -1.77 2.76
C VAL A 9 -5.56 -0.91 2.31
N ASN A 10 -4.88 -0.20 3.23
CA ASN A 10 -3.70 0.60 2.92
C ASN A 10 -2.59 -0.22 2.25
N ALA A 11 -2.39 -1.46 2.70
CA ALA A 11 -1.40 -2.36 2.11
C ALA A 11 -1.74 -2.75 0.67
N VAL A 12 -3.01 -3.00 0.36
CA VAL A 12 -3.48 -3.28 -1.00
C VAL A 12 -3.40 -2.01 -1.87
N VAL A 13 -3.77 -0.85 -1.34
CA VAL A 13 -3.63 0.44 -2.04
C VAL A 13 -2.16 0.69 -2.40
N ALA A 14 -1.23 0.52 -1.46
CA ALA A 14 0.21 0.65 -1.73
C ALA A 14 0.70 -0.36 -2.77
N LEU A 15 0.20 -1.60 -2.75
CA LEU A 15 0.51 -2.61 -3.76
C LEU A 15 0.07 -2.15 -5.16
N MET A 16 -1.17 -1.67 -5.31
CA MET A 16 -1.69 -1.20 -6.60
C MET A 16 -0.95 0.03 -7.10
N ALA A 17 -0.69 1.00 -6.21
CA ALA A 17 0.00 2.24 -6.55
C ALA A 17 1.46 2.01 -6.98
N THR A 18 2.11 0.97 -6.48
CA THR A 18 3.50 0.63 -6.83
C THR A 18 3.61 -0.41 -7.95
N GLY A 19 2.50 -1.00 -8.39
CA GLY A 19 2.53 -2.07 -9.39
C GLY A 19 3.26 -3.32 -8.91
N GLY A 20 3.14 -3.64 -7.61
CA GLY A 20 3.88 -4.75 -7.02
C GLY A 20 3.43 -6.14 -7.53
N SER A 21 4.20 -7.16 -7.18
CA SER A 21 3.99 -8.53 -7.66
C SER A 21 2.60 -9.08 -7.28
N THR A 22 1.96 -9.78 -8.21
CA THR A 22 0.71 -10.52 -7.99
C THR A 22 0.80 -11.56 -6.87
N ASN A 23 2.00 -12.03 -6.50
CA ASN A 23 2.19 -12.90 -5.32
C ASN A 23 1.72 -12.22 -4.02
N HIS A 24 1.70 -10.89 -3.96
CA HIS A 24 1.16 -10.20 -2.79
C HIS A 24 -0.35 -10.42 -2.62
N THR A 25 -1.09 -10.76 -3.68
CA THR A 25 -2.53 -11.06 -3.57
C THR A 25 -2.78 -12.31 -2.70
N ILE A 26 -1.92 -13.34 -2.77
CA ILE A 26 -2.04 -14.51 -1.89
C ILE A 26 -1.46 -14.25 -0.50
N HIS A 27 -0.40 -13.44 -0.39
CA HIS A 27 0.21 -13.13 0.90
C HIS A 27 -0.68 -12.22 1.76
N TRP A 28 -1.30 -11.20 1.18
CA TRP A 28 -2.18 -10.29 1.93
C TRP A 28 -3.45 -10.98 2.43
N ILE A 29 -4.00 -11.95 1.68
CA ILE A 29 -5.08 -12.81 2.17
C ILE A 29 -4.62 -13.59 3.41
N ALA A 30 -3.42 -14.17 3.37
CA ALA A 30 -2.88 -14.91 4.51
C ALA A 30 -2.63 -14.01 5.74
N VAL A 31 -2.06 -12.81 5.54
CA VAL A 31 -1.82 -11.82 6.61
C VAL A 31 -3.13 -11.34 7.23
N ALA A 32 -4.11 -10.97 6.39
CA ALA A 32 -5.44 -10.57 6.84
C ALA A 32 -6.10 -11.69 7.67
N ARG A 33 -6.04 -12.93 7.17
CA ARG A 33 -6.61 -14.09 7.86
C ARG A 33 -5.97 -14.34 9.22
N ALA A 34 -4.65 -14.17 9.33
CA ALA A 34 -3.94 -14.29 10.61
C ALA A 34 -4.37 -13.23 11.63
N ALA A 35 -4.83 -12.06 11.17
CA ALA A 35 -5.38 -10.99 11.99
C ALA A 35 -6.91 -11.12 12.24
N GLY A 36 -7.54 -12.20 11.76
CA GLY A 36 -8.99 -12.41 11.86
C GLY A 36 -9.81 -11.58 10.87
N ILE A 37 -9.18 -10.99 9.85
CA ILE A 37 -9.80 -10.17 8.82
C ILE A 37 -10.04 -11.05 7.58
N VAL A 38 -11.18 -10.86 6.92
CA VAL A 38 -11.46 -11.48 5.62
C VAL A 38 -11.12 -10.46 4.54
N LEU A 39 -10.16 -10.82 3.68
CA LEU A 39 -9.81 -10.10 2.47
C LEU A 39 -10.04 -11.05 1.29
N THR A 40 -10.76 -10.58 0.28
CA THR A 40 -11.08 -11.35 -0.92
C THR A 40 -10.40 -10.74 -2.14
N TRP A 41 -10.36 -11.48 -3.26
CA TRP A 41 -9.90 -10.90 -4.52
C TRP A 41 -10.89 -9.88 -5.09
N ASP A 42 -12.19 -9.99 -4.79
CA ASP A 42 -13.18 -8.97 -5.18
C ASP A 42 -12.88 -7.63 -4.49
N ASP A 43 -12.46 -7.65 -3.22
CA ASP A 43 -12.01 -6.44 -2.52
C ASP A 43 -10.78 -5.82 -3.20
N MET A 44 -9.81 -6.65 -3.60
CA MET A 44 -8.62 -6.19 -4.31
C MET A 44 -8.95 -5.64 -5.69
N ASP A 45 -9.88 -6.25 -6.42
CA ASP A 45 -10.36 -5.79 -7.72
C ASP A 45 -11.01 -4.40 -7.60
N LEU A 46 -11.94 -4.22 -6.64
CA LEU A 46 -12.56 -2.92 -6.37
C LEU A 46 -11.55 -1.82 -6.03
N ILE A 47 -10.54 -2.14 -5.21
CA ILE A 47 -9.46 -1.20 -4.90
C ILE A 47 -8.65 -0.86 -6.16
N SER A 48 -8.32 -1.86 -6.98
CA SER A 48 -7.51 -1.66 -8.19
C SER A 48 -8.16 -0.72 -9.21
N GLN A 49 -9.49 -0.67 -9.26
CA GLN A 49 -10.24 0.22 -10.15
C GLN A 49 -10.15 1.71 -9.73
N THR A 50 -9.77 1.98 -8.47
CA THR A 50 -9.75 3.34 -7.90
C THR A 50 -8.33 3.88 -7.71
N VAL A 51 -7.35 3.00 -7.47
CA VAL A 51 -5.98 3.40 -7.14
C VAL A 51 -5.12 3.57 -8.41
N PRO A 52 -4.57 4.77 -8.67
CA PRO A 52 -3.70 4.98 -9.81
C PRO A 52 -2.32 4.34 -9.61
N LEU A 53 -1.73 3.86 -10.70
CA LEU A 53 -0.32 3.44 -10.71
C LEU A 53 0.59 4.67 -10.69
N LEU A 54 1.40 4.82 -9.65
CA LEU A 54 2.28 5.98 -9.43
C LEU A 54 3.75 5.71 -9.75
N THR A 55 4.15 4.45 -9.94
CA THR A 55 5.57 4.08 -10.08
C THR A 55 5.83 3.16 -11.28
N ARG A 56 7.08 3.16 -11.77
CA ARG A 56 7.61 2.21 -12.77
C ARG A 56 8.94 1.65 -12.29
N ILE A 57 8.87 0.82 -11.27
CA ILE A 57 10.02 0.14 -10.66
C ILE A 57 10.25 -1.18 -11.39
N TYR A 58 11.50 -1.58 -11.61
CA TYR A 58 11.84 -2.93 -12.08
C TYR A 58 11.04 -3.97 -11.26
N PRO A 59 10.31 -4.90 -11.92
CA PRO A 59 10.37 -5.27 -13.34
C PRO A 59 9.48 -4.47 -14.31
N ASN A 60 8.65 -3.55 -13.84
CA ASN A 60 7.70 -2.77 -14.65
C ASN A 60 8.32 -1.50 -15.28
N GLY A 61 9.64 -1.36 -15.16
CA GLY A 61 10.45 -0.27 -15.69
C GLY A 61 11.94 -0.59 -15.51
N GLU A 62 12.82 0.29 -15.95
CA GLU A 62 14.27 0.08 -15.85
C GLU A 62 14.87 0.56 -14.52
N ALA A 63 14.12 1.36 -13.75
CA ALA A 63 14.58 1.93 -12.49
C ALA A 63 14.52 0.90 -11.36
N ASP A 64 15.65 0.69 -10.68
CA ASP A 64 15.71 -0.15 -9.48
C ASP A 64 15.11 0.55 -8.25
N VAL A 65 15.06 -0.15 -7.12
CA VAL A 65 14.53 0.39 -5.85
C VAL A 65 15.33 1.61 -5.35
N ASN A 66 16.63 1.70 -5.69
CA ASN A 66 17.46 2.83 -5.29
C ASN A 66 17.06 4.09 -6.05
N ARG A 67 16.80 3.97 -7.36
CA ARG A 67 16.26 5.07 -8.17
C ARG A 67 14.85 5.46 -7.75
N PHE A 68 14.01 4.48 -7.38
CA PHE A 68 12.71 4.77 -6.76
C PHE A 68 12.87 5.60 -5.48
N GLN A 69 13.75 5.18 -4.58
CA GLN A 69 14.01 5.91 -3.34
C GLN A 69 14.54 7.32 -3.62
N ALA A 70 15.49 7.47 -4.55
CA ALA A 70 16.04 8.77 -4.93
C ALA A 70 14.99 9.72 -5.56
N ALA A 71 13.98 9.17 -6.23
CA ALA A 71 12.87 9.94 -6.79
C ALA A 71 11.84 10.42 -5.74
N GLY A 72 11.93 9.94 -4.49
CA GLY A 72 11.03 10.28 -3.39
C GLY A 72 10.54 9.07 -2.59
N GLY A 73 10.68 7.87 -3.15
CA GLY A 73 10.44 6.60 -2.46
C GLY A 73 9.03 6.44 -1.90
N THR A 74 8.93 5.57 -0.90
CA THR A 74 7.65 5.24 -0.24
C THR A 74 6.99 6.47 0.39
N ALA A 75 7.77 7.40 0.92
CA ALA A 75 7.24 8.59 1.58
C ALA A 75 6.44 9.48 0.62
N PHE A 76 7.00 9.72 -0.56
CA PHE A 76 6.27 10.41 -1.64
C PHE A 76 4.97 9.69 -1.97
N VAL A 77 5.01 8.37 -2.21
CA VAL A 77 3.83 7.58 -2.57
C VAL A 77 2.75 7.64 -1.49
N PHE A 78 3.12 7.49 -0.22
CA PHE A 78 2.18 7.51 0.90
C PHE A 78 1.54 8.88 1.06
N ARG A 79 2.33 9.96 0.95
CA ARG A 79 1.80 11.33 0.98
C ARG A 79 0.74 11.56 -0.09
N GLU A 80 1.05 11.25 -1.35
CA GLU A 80 0.12 11.48 -2.47
C GLU A 80 -1.17 10.67 -2.32
N LEU A 81 -1.09 9.41 -1.85
CA LEU A 81 -2.26 8.58 -1.63
C LEU A 81 -3.13 9.07 -0.46
N MET A 82 -2.52 9.53 0.65
CA MET A 82 -3.25 10.08 1.79
C MET A 82 -3.89 11.43 1.43
N ASP A 83 -3.17 12.31 0.72
CA ASP A 83 -3.70 13.62 0.28
C ASP A 83 -4.84 13.47 -0.75
N ALA A 84 -4.81 12.41 -1.56
CA ALA A 84 -5.91 12.04 -2.46
C ALA A 84 -7.08 11.33 -1.76
N GLY A 85 -6.98 11.05 -0.45
CA GLY A 85 -8.01 10.32 0.31
C GLY A 85 -8.11 8.83 -0.06
N LEU A 86 -7.08 8.25 -0.67
CA LEU A 86 -7.02 6.85 -1.08
C LEU A 86 -6.35 5.94 -0.04
N MET A 87 -5.68 6.53 0.94
CA MET A 87 -5.02 5.82 2.04
C MET A 87 -5.51 6.37 3.38
N HIS A 88 -5.93 5.49 4.27
CA HIS A 88 -6.31 5.85 5.63
C HIS A 88 -5.09 6.41 6.37
N ASP A 89 -5.22 7.58 6.99
CA ASP A 89 -4.18 8.19 7.83
C ASP A 89 -4.55 8.23 9.33
N ASP A 90 -5.76 7.78 9.66
CA ASP A 90 -6.39 7.76 10.99
C ASP A 90 -6.12 6.45 11.77
N LEU A 91 -4.93 5.86 11.61
CA LEU A 91 -4.51 4.64 12.29
C LEU A 91 -3.13 4.77 12.95
N PRO A 92 -2.93 4.14 14.12
CA PRO A 92 -1.63 4.11 14.78
C PRO A 92 -0.66 3.22 14.00
N THR A 93 0.62 3.57 14.07
CA THR A 93 1.73 2.78 13.50
C THR A 93 2.73 2.43 14.60
N VAL A 94 3.83 1.78 14.25
CA VAL A 94 4.94 1.54 15.19
C VAL A 94 5.81 2.78 15.42
N VAL A 95 5.62 3.85 14.64
CA VAL A 95 6.34 5.12 14.73
C VAL A 95 5.43 6.19 15.33
N GLU A 96 6.00 7.06 16.16
CA GLU A 96 5.28 8.21 16.69
C GLU A 96 4.85 9.16 15.56
N GLY A 97 3.63 9.69 15.62
CA GLY A 97 3.06 10.51 14.54
C GLY A 97 2.21 9.74 13.51
N GLY A 98 2.03 8.42 13.69
CA GLY A 98 1.07 7.62 12.92
C GLY A 98 1.45 7.44 11.44
N MET A 99 0.46 7.37 10.56
CA MET A 99 0.71 7.19 9.11
C MET A 99 1.44 8.38 8.48
N ARG A 100 1.13 9.60 8.93
CA ARG A 100 1.75 10.82 8.40
C ARG A 100 3.24 10.93 8.71
N ALA A 101 3.75 10.20 9.70
CA ALA A 101 5.19 10.10 9.95
C ALA A 101 5.96 9.33 8.86
N TYR A 102 5.25 8.61 7.97
CA TYR A 102 5.84 7.90 6.83
C TYR A 102 5.78 8.71 5.52
N ALA A 103 5.25 9.94 5.52
CA ALA A 103 5.06 10.80 4.35
C ALA A 103 6.10 11.92 4.21
#